data_AF-A0A928D5Y7-F1
#
_entry.id   AF-A0A928D5Y7-F1
#
_cell.length_a   1.000
_cell.length_b   1.000
_cell.length_c   1.000
_cell.angle_alpha   90.00
_cell.angle_beta   90.00
_cell.angle_gamma   90.00
#
_symmetry.space_group_name_H-M   'P 1'
#
loop_
_entity.id
_entity.type
_entity.pdbx_description
1 polymer ?
#
loop_
_entity_poly.entity_id
_entity_poly.type
_entity_poly.pdbx_seq_one_letter_code
_entity_poly.pdbx_strand_id
1 'polypeptide(L)'
;MSFDGFDIGSVEDRVPPDAIRFGDEEVKGMTDFDKYYEAEEPGRRERAYGWATAIGLQDVDGLKPSHYLIETAKRNIEGEISADEARRLVDEYYEVRGEHDIPEDTVEADKVSARINQLIRSPSFRLVPEFYIALHGQIFEGVFPHAGSIRTVNISKREWVLNGDTVDYEIESEIEKTLAYDFAQNDVINGVINKPDVGINVGIKHVDDVINRQDDVINGVIKFTERERNSP
;
A
#
# COMPACT_ATOMS: atom_id res chain seq x y z
N MET A 1 29.68 -29.33 -17.41
CA MET A 1 29.54 -27.86 -17.48
C MET A 1 29.00 -27.42 -16.15
N SER A 2 29.89 -26.96 -15.28
CA SER A 2 29.61 -26.34 -13.99
C SER A 2 29.20 -24.90 -14.25
N PHE A 3 28.06 -24.47 -13.70
CA PHE A 3 27.69 -23.06 -13.67
C PHE A 3 28.55 -22.39 -12.61
N ASP A 4 29.42 -21.49 -13.04
CA ASP A 4 30.22 -20.63 -12.18
C ASP A 4 29.32 -19.70 -11.37
N GLY A 5 29.69 -19.54 -10.10
CA GLY A 5 28.94 -18.83 -9.08
C GLY A 5 28.68 -17.37 -9.44
N PHE A 6 27.40 -17.01 -9.37
CA PHE A 6 26.99 -15.62 -9.23
C PHE A 6 27.26 -15.23 -7.77
N ASP A 7 28.34 -14.48 -7.56
CA ASP A 7 28.74 -13.94 -6.25
C ASP A 7 27.70 -12.91 -5.81
N ILE A 8 26.67 -13.39 -5.13
CA ILE A 8 25.68 -12.55 -4.45
C ILE A 8 26.34 -12.06 -3.15
N GLY A 9 27.12 -10.98 -3.25
CA GLY A 9 27.82 -10.35 -2.13
C GLY A 9 26.98 -10.25 -0.84
N SER A 10 27.67 -10.27 0.31
CA SER A 10 27.07 -10.49 1.64
C SER A 10 25.88 -9.57 1.94
N VAL A 11 24.92 -10.06 2.73
CA VAL A 11 23.70 -9.31 3.11
C VAL A 11 24.04 -7.96 3.77
N GLU A 12 25.18 -7.88 4.46
CA GLU A 12 25.69 -6.65 5.09
C GLU A 12 26.13 -5.58 4.08
N ASP A 13 26.55 -5.95 2.87
CA ASP A 13 27.00 -5.01 1.83
C ASP A 13 25.82 -4.34 1.06
N ARG A 14 24.58 -4.74 1.35
CA ARG A 14 23.36 -4.27 0.63
C ARG A 14 22.49 -3.29 1.41
N VAL A 15 22.90 -2.94 2.62
CA VAL A 15 22.13 -2.07 3.51
C VAL A 15 22.79 -0.70 3.52
N PRO A 16 22.29 0.30 2.79
CA PRO A 16 22.86 1.64 2.84
C PRO A 16 22.75 2.20 4.27
N PRO A 17 23.81 2.86 4.77
CA PRO A 17 23.72 3.59 6.01
C PRO A 17 22.72 4.75 5.83
N ASP A 18 22.06 5.09 6.93
CA ASP A 18 21.28 6.32 7.14
C ASP A 18 19.77 6.25 6.86
N ALA A 19 19.02 5.95 7.93
CA ALA A 19 17.67 6.46 8.13
C ALA A 19 17.78 7.90 8.67
N ILE A 20 18.22 8.84 7.84
CA ILE A 20 18.15 10.27 8.17
C ILE A 20 16.69 10.73 7.94
N ARG A 21 16.08 11.34 8.96
CA ARG A 21 14.83 12.09 8.78
C ARG A 21 15.15 13.33 7.93
N PHE A 22 14.74 13.30 6.68
CA PHE A 22 14.88 14.40 5.74
C PHE A 22 13.72 15.40 5.87
N GLY A 23 13.96 16.66 5.48
CA GLY A 23 12.89 17.67 5.40
C GLY A 23 11.94 17.41 4.24
N ASP A 24 10.74 17.99 4.27
CA ASP A 24 9.70 17.80 3.24
C ASP A 24 10.18 18.10 1.80
N GLU A 25 11.10 19.05 1.62
CA GLU A 25 11.70 19.37 0.32
C GLU A 25 12.66 18.29 -0.20
N GLU A 26 13.40 17.62 0.68
CA GLU A 26 14.32 16.54 0.32
C GLU A 26 13.55 15.26 -0.02
N VAL A 27 12.48 14.93 0.71
CA VAL A 27 11.58 13.82 0.38
C VAL A 27 10.93 14.07 -0.97
N LYS A 28 10.42 15.29 -1.22
CA LYS A 28 9.82 15.66 -2.50
C LYS A 28 10.80 15.56 -3.68
N GLY A 29 12.06 15.95 -3.50
CA GLY A 29 13.11 15.78 -4.50
C GLY A 29 13.53 14.31 -4.73
N MET A 30 13.37 13.45 -3.73
CA MET A 30 13.69 12.02 -3.80
C MET A 30 12.57 11.18 -4.46
N THR A 31 11.31 11.55 -4.24
CA THR A 31 10.13 10.93 -4.86
C THR A 31 9.79 11.51 -6.23
N ASP A 32 10.60 12.45 -6.72
CA ASP A 32 10.44 13.05 -8.05
C ASP A 32 10.81 12.03 -9.14
N PHE A 33 9.82 11.24 -9.51
CA PHE A 33 9.89 10.31 -10.63
C PHE A 33 9.61 11.01 -11.98
N ASP A 34 9.53 12.34 -12.04
CA ASP A 34 9.09 13.05 -13.25
C ASP A 34 9.98 12.76 -14.46
N LYS A 35 11.29 12.57 -14.22
CA LYS A 35 12.26 12.14 -15.24
C LYS A 35 11.90 10.81 -15.92
N TYR A 36 11.08 9.97 -15.30
CA TYR A 36 10.63 8.69 -15.83
C TYR A 36 9.32 8.79 -16.61
N TYR A 37 8.55 9.87 -16.45
CA TYR A 37 7.34 10.08 -17.25
C TYR A 37 7.65 10.44 -18.71
N GLU A 38 8.84 10.97 -18.98
CA GLU A 38 9.35 11.29 -20.31
C GLU A 38 10.08 10.11 -20.99
N ALA A 39 10.18 8.94 -20.33
CA ALA A 39 10.91 7.80 -20.87
C ALA A 39 10.22 7.19 -22.10
N GLU A 40 11.01 6.92 -23.16
CA GLU A 40 10.53 6.30 -24.40
C GLU A 40 10.09 4.83 -24.21
N GLU A 41 10.65 4.13 -23.22
CA GLU A 41 10.32 2.74 -22.93
C GLU A 41 9.00 2.63 -22.13
N PRO A 42 7.94 2.03 -22.69
CA PRO A 42 6.63 1.95 -22.03
C PRO A 42 6.70 1.31 -20.65
N GLY A 43 7.52 0.26 -20.49
CA GLY A 43 7.68 -0.45 -19.23
C GLY A 43 8.31 0.39 -18.11
N ARG A 44 9.21 1.32 -18.42
CA ARG A 44 9.84 2.20 -17.42
C ARG A 44 8.84 3.23 -16.89
N ARG A 45 8.10 3.87 -17.79
CA ARG A 45 7.04 4.84 -17.46
C ARG A 45 5.93 4.21 -16.61
N GLU A 46 5.49 3.01 -16.97
CA GLU A 46 4.47 2.27 -16.21
C GLU A 46 4.92 1.92 -14.79
N ARG A 47 6.18 1.50 -14.61
CA ARG A 47 6.74 1.23 -13.28
C ARG A 47 6.87 2.49 -12.43
N ALA A 48 7.29 3.60 -13.03
CA ALA A 48 7.39 4.88 -12.32
C ALA A 48 6.04 5.36 -11.84
N TYR A 49 5.01 5.26 -12.69
CA TYR A 49 3.64 5.58 -12.31
C TYR A 49 3.12 4.68 -11.18
N GLY A 50 3.45 3.39 -11.20
CA GLY A 50 3.08 2.47 -10.14
C GLY A 50 3.69 2.84 -8.77
N TRP A 51 4.98 3.13 -8.73
CA TRP A 51 5.65 3.58 -7.50
C TRP A 51 5.18 4.95 -7.03
N ALA A 52 5.02 5.92 -7.93
CA ALA A 52 4.50 7.23 -7.59
C ALA A 52 3.11 7.14 -6.97
N THR A 53 2.24 6.28 -7.51
CA THR A 53 0.91 6.04 -6.96
C THR A 53 0.99 5.37 -5.59
N ALA A 54 1.78 4.31 -5.47
CA ALA A 54 1.91 3.56 -4.22
C ALA A 54 2.49 4.39 -3.07
N ILE A 55 3.42 5.29 -3.37
CA ILE A 55 4.01 6.23 -2.40
C ILE A 55 3.04 7.39 -2.11
N GLY A 56 2.41 7.95 -3.15
CA GLY A 56 1.45 9.04 -3.00
C GLY A 56 0.25 8.64 -2.13
N LEU A 57 -0.20 7.38 -2.21
CA LEU A 57 -1.24 6.85 -1.33
C LEU A 57 -0.84 6.86 0.15
N GLN A 58 0.45 6.75 0.48
CA GLN A 58 0.92 6.85 1.87
C GLN A 58 1.05 8.31 2.33
N ASP A 59 1.37 9.22 1.41
CA ASP A 59 1.49 10.65 1.70
C ASP A 59 0.13 11.28 2.09
N VAL A 60 -0.99 10.72 1.60
CA VAL A 60 -2.35 11.10 2.01
C VAL A 60 -2.53 10.95 3.53
N ASP A 61 -1.99 9.87 4.09
CA ASP A 61 -2.00 9.59 5.54
C ASP A 61 -0.85 10.30 6.29
N GLY A 62 -0.09 11.16 5.61
CA GLY A 62 1.08 11.84 6.16
C GLY A 62 2.28 10.92 6.41
N LEU A 63 2.22 9.66 5.96
CA LEU A 63 3.30 8.70 6.12
C LEU A 63 4.42 8.97 5.12
N LYS A 64 5.67 8.91 5.58
CA LYS A 64 6.85 9.24 4.76
C LYS A 64 7.69 7.98 4.53
N PRO A 65 7.94 7.60 3.25
CA PRO A 65 8.78 6.45 2.93
C PRO A 65 10.25 6.71 3.26
N SER A 66 11.01 5.64 3.45
CA SER A 66 12.44 5.71 3.66
C SER A 66 13.23 5.89 2.36
N HIS A 67 14.48 6.33 2.49
CA HIS A 67 15.42 6.34 1.37
C HIS A 67 15.63 4.95 0.76
N TYR A 68 15.59 3.90 1.58
CA TYR A 68 15.74 2.52 1.11
C TYR A 68 14.63 2.13 0.14
N LEU A 69 13.38 2.51 0.43
CA LEU A 69 12.26 2.32 -0.48
C LEU A 69 12.48 3.08 -1.79
N ILE A 70 12.89 4.34 -1.72
CA ILE A 70 13.10 5.17 -2.92
C ILE A 70 14.16 4.57 -3.85
N GLU A 71 15.29 4.11 -3.31
CA GLU A 71 16.32 3.46 -4.11
C GLU A 71 15.85 2.11 -4.66
N THR A 72 15.09 1.35 -3.88
CA THR A 72 14.47 0.09 -4.33
C THR A 72 13.48 0.34 -5.48
N ALA A 73 12.67 1.41 -5.38
CA ALA A 73 11.76 1.84 -6.41
C ALA A 73 12.49 2.21 -7.70
N LYS A 74 13.56 3.02 -7.62
CA LYS A 74 14.40 3.36 -8.79
C LYS A 74 14.94 2.12 -9.48
N ARG A 75 15.53 1.18 -8.74
CA ARG A 75 16.04 -0.08 -9.30
C ARG A 75 14.95 -0.88 -10.00
N ASN A 76 13.74 -0.92 -9.43
CA ASN A 76 12.60 -1.55 -10.08
C ASN A 76 12.16 -0.80 -11.35
N ILE A 77 12.09 0.53 -11.32
CA ILE A 77 11.76 1.39 -12.46
C ILE A 77 12.77 1.20 -13.59
N GLU A 78 14.06 1.08 -13.29
CA GLU A 78 15.11 0.79 -14.27
C GLU A 78 15.07 -0.65 -14.80
N GLY A 79 14.29 -1.54 -14.17
CA GLY A 79 14.16 -2.93 -14.57
C GLY A 79 15.28 -3.84 -14.06
N GLU A 80 16.09 -3.36 -13.11
CA GLU A 80 17.16 -4.13 -12.48
C GLU A 80 16.62 -5.23 -11.55
N ILE A 81 15.45 -4.99 -10.96
CA ILE A 81 14.75 -5.92 -10.08
C ILE A 81 13.27 -6.02 -10.45
N SER A 82 12.64 -7.17 -10.20
CA SER A 82 11.18 -7.34 -10.38
C SER A 82 10.39 -6.68 -9.24
N ALA A 83 9.08 -6.54 -9.40
CA ALA A 83 8.22 -6.03 -8.32
C ALA A 83 8.22 -6.98 -7.10
N ASP A 84 8.24 -8.29 -7.35
CA ASP A 84 8.31 -9.31 -6.29
C ASP A 84 9.65 -9.24 -5.54
N GLU A 85 10.74 -8.95 -6.25
CA GLU A 85 12.06 -8.78 -5.65
C GLU A 85 12.12 -7.49 -4.84
N ALA A 86 11.56 -6.38 -5.35
CA ALA A 86 11.48 -5.13 -4.62
C ALA A 86 10.71 -5.28 -3.30
N ARG A 87 9.56 -5.97 -3.31
CA ARG A 87 8.82 -6.29 -2.08
C ARG A 87 9.69 -7.09 -1.11
N ARG A 88 10.31 -8.19 -1.58
CA ARG A 88 11.13 -9.05 -0.73
C ARG A 88 12.29 -8.30 -0.08
N LEU A 89 12.98 -7.44 -0.84
CA LEU A 89 14.05 -6.59 -0.33
C LEU A 89 13.58 -5.66 0.79
N VAL A 90 12.39 -5.05 0.65
CA VAL A 90 11.80 -4.20 1.69
C VAL A 90 11.45 -5.01 2.94
N ASP A 91 10.79 -6.16 2.79
CA ASP A 91 10.46 -7.03 3.93
C ASP A 91 11.75 -7.47 4.67
N GLU A 92 12.76 -7.98 3.95
CA GLU A 92 14.05 -8.43 4.50
C GLU A 92 14.84 -7.31 5.20
N TYR A 93 14.81 -6.08 4.66
CA TYR A 93 15.49 -4.93 5.24
C TYR A 93 15.04 -4.65 6.69
N TYR A 94 13.74 -4.79 6.96
CA TYR A 94 13.17 -4.58 8.28
C TYR A 94 13.32 -5.78 9.21
N GLU A 95 13.35 -7.00 8.67
CA GLU A 95 13.66 -8.21 9.45
C GLU A 95 15.10 -8.18 9.99
N VAL A 96 16.07 -7.73 9.19
CA VAL A 96 17.49 -7.73 9.56
C VAL A 96 17.87 -6.56 10.47
N ARG A 97 17.36 -5.35 10.22
CA ARG A 97 17.72 -4.18 11.03
C ARG A 97 17.11 -4.20 12.44
N GLY A 98 16.02 -4.93 12.62
CA GLY A 98 15.19 -4.83 13.81
C GLY A 98 14.44 -3.50 13.82
N GLU A 99 13.13 -3.54 14.08
CA GLU A 99 12.23 -2.38 13.99
C GLU A 99 12.48 -1.31 15.08
N HIS A 100 13.48 -1.51 15.96
CA HIS A 100 13.67 -0.70 17.16
C HIS A 100 14.18 0.73 16.94
N ASP A 101 14.86 1.01 15.82
CA ASP A 101 15.45 2.33 15.52
C ASP A 101 14.78 3.08 14.37
N ILE A 102 13.75 2.48 13.73
CA ILE A 102 13.03 3.08 12.60
C ILE A 102 11.60 3.42 13.04
N PRO A 103 11.07 4.62 12.76
CA PRO A 103 9.69 4.95 13.08
C PRO A 103 8.72 3.97 12.42
N GLU A 104 7.76 3.45 13.19
CA GLU A 104 6.72 2.52 12.70
C GLU A 104 6.02 3.05 11.44
N ASP A 105 5.78 4.37 11.39
CA ASP A 105 5.22 5.13 10.25
C ASP A 105 5.97 4.87 8.93
N THR A 106 7.30 4.86 9.01
CA THR A 106 8.18 4.68 7.86
C THR A 106 8.24 3.22 7.47
N VAL A 107 8.23 2.30 8.45
CA VAL A 107 8.14 0.86 8.19
C VAL A 107 6.84 0.52 7.47
N GLU A 108 5.73 1.09 7.95
CA GLU A 108 4.40 0.98 7.34
C GLU A 108 4.40 1.52 5.91
N ALA A 109 4.80 2.78 5.71
CA ALA A 109 4.86 3.41 4.39
C ALA A 109 5.61 2.55 3.37
N ASP A 110 6.79 2.04 3.76
CA ASP A 110 7.64 1.25 2.88
C ASP A 110 7.01 -0.10 2.50
N LYS A 111 6.57 -0.87 3.50
CA LYS A 111 5.98 -2.20 3.30
C LYS A 111 4.70 -2.08 2.47
N VAL A 112 3.83 -1.13 2.83
CA VAL A 112 2.54 -0.89 2.18
C VAL A 112 2.75 -0.41 0.74
N SER A 113 3.61 0.58 0.48
CA SER A 113 3.92 1.02 -0.89
C SER A 113 4.47 -0.10 -1.77
N ALA A 114 5.40 -0.92 -1.27
CA ALA A 114 5.97 -2.02 -2.05
C ALA A 114 4.90 -3.06 -2.46
N ARG A 115 3.94 -3.35 -1.56
CA ARG A 115 2.83 -4.27 -1.81
C ARG A 115 1.79 -3.69 -2.76
N ILE A 116 1.44 -2.41 -2.60
CA ILE A 116 0.56 -1.70 -3.54
C ILE A 116 1.16 -1.76 -4.95
N ASN A 117 2.45 -1.43 -5.10
CA ASN A 117 3.12 -1.46 -6.40
C ASN A 117 3.16 -2.88 -7.00
N GLN A 118 3.27 -3.93 -6.19
CA GLN A 118 3.13 -5.32 -6.64
C GLN A 118 1.69 -5.63 -7.11
N LEU A 119 0.68 -5.15 -6.38
CA LEU A 119 -0.73 -5.46 -6.59
C LEU A 119 -1.33 -4.74 -7.80
N ILE A 120 -1.05 -3.45 -8.00
CA ILE A 120 -1.56 -2.65 -9.14
C ILE A 120 -1.05 -3.16 -10.49
N ARG A 121 -0.01 -4.00 -10.48
CA ARG A 121 0.57 -4.66 -11.66
C ARG A 121 0.00 -6.06 -11.91
N SER A 122 -0.79 -6.59 -10.98
CA SER A 122 -1.41 -7.91 -11.11
C SER A 122 -2.70 -7.83 -11.94
N PRO A 123 -2.91 -8.71 -12.95
CA PRO A 123 -3.94 -8.55 -13.97
C PRO A 123 -5.39 -8.89 -13.53
N SER A 124 -5.64 -9.12 -12.23
CA SER A 124 -6.88 -9.74 -11.78
C SER A 124 -7.41 -9.10 -10.50
N PHE A 125 -8.30 -8.12 -10.64
CA PHE A 125 -9.09 -7.58 -9.52
C PHE A 125 -10.54 -8.05 -9.64
N ARG A 126 -11.14 -8.47 -8.53
CA ARG A 126 -12.58 -8.73 -8.43
C ARG A 126 -13.15 -7.92 -7.29
N LEU A 127 -14.16 -7.09 -7.56
CA LEU A 127 -14.84 -6.35 -6.51
C LEU A 127 -15.88 -7.26 -5.85
N VAL A 128 -15.42 -8.11 -4.92
CA VAL A 128 -16.24 -8.97 -4.06
C VAL A 128 -15.74 -8.89 -2.62
N PRO A 129 -16.60 -9.10 -1.60
CA PRO A 129 -16.23 -8.97 -0.19
C PRO A 129 -14.98 -9.77 0.20
N GLU A 130 -14.88 -11.01 -0.27
CA GLU A 130 -13.76 -11.91 0.06
C GLU A 130 -12.44 -11.39 -0.51
N PHE A 131 -12.49 -10.77 -1.69
CA PHE A 131 -11.31 -10.18 -2.31
C PHE A 131 -10.90 -8.89 -1.60
N TYR A 132 -11.85 -8.07 -1.16
CA TYR A 132 -11.58 -6.87 -0.37
C TYR A 132 -10.83 -7.22 0.93
N ILE A 133 -11.31 -8.22 1.66
CA ILE A 133 -10.69 -8.71 2.89
C ILE A 133 -9.30 -9.30 2.60
N ALA A 134 -9.18 -10.12 1.56
CA ALA A 134 -7.90 -10.72 1.17
C ALA A 134 -6.86 -9.65 0.78
N LEU A 135 -7.29 -8.62 0.06
CA LEU A 135 -6.43 -7.51 -0.35
C LEU A 135 -5.94 -6.71 0.85
N HIS A 136 -6.82 -6.40 1.81
CA HIS A 136 -6.38 -5.79 3.07
C HIS A 136 -5.35 -6.68 3.79
N GLY A 137 -5.56 -8.00 3.81
CA GLY A 137 -4.59 -8.96 4.35
C GLY A 137 -3.24 -8.86 3.65
N GLN A 138 -3.23 -8.80 2.32
CA GLN A 138 -2.01 -8.72 1.51
C GLN A 138 -1.27 -7.40 1.67
N ILE A 139 -1.98 -6.27 1.73
CA ILE A 139 -1.36 -4.94 1.85
C ILE A 139 -0.74 -4.75 3.23
N PHE A 140 -1.43 -5.16 4.30
CA PHE A 140 -1.04 -4.87 5.68
C PHE A 140 -0.41 -6.06 6.44
N GLU A 141 -0.06 -7.15 5.75
CA GLU A 141 0.58 -8.34 6.32
C GLU A 141 1.84 -7.98 7.15
N GLY A 142 1.89 -8.34 8.43
CA GLY A 142 3.06 -8.00 9.27
C GLY A 142 3.31 -6.49 9.49
N VAL A 143 2.34 -5.65 9.13
CA VAL A 143 2.22 -4.24 9.54
C VAL A 143 1.18 -4.16 10.66
N PHE A 144 0.01 -4.76 10.43
CA PHE A 144 -1.04 -4.85 11.45
C PHE A 144 -1.37 -6.30 11.81
N PRO A 145 -1.57 -6.61 13.11
CA PRO A 145 -1.87 -7.97 13.56
C PRO A 145 -3.26 -8.47 13.11
N HIS A 146 -4.13 -7.58 12.68
CA HIS A 146 -5.50 -7.87 12.25
C HIS A 146 -5.68 -7.69 10.73
N ALA A 147 -4.59 -7.63 9.96
CA ALA A 147 -4.66 -7.52 8.51
C ALA A 147 -5.56 -8.63 7.93
N GLY A 148 -6.55 -8.24 7.13
CA GLY A 148 -7.49 -9.16 6.50
C GLY A 148 -8.54 -9.74 7.47
N SER A 149 -8.80 -9.07 8.60
CA SER A 149 -9.83 -9.47 9.56
C SER A 149 -10.93 -8.44 9.69
N ILE A 150 -12.19 -8.90 9.64
CA ILE A 150 -13.35 -8.07 9.99
C ILE A 150 -13.30 -7.74 11.50
N ARG A 151 -13.70 -6.53 11.89
CA ARG A 151 -13.75 -6.17 13.31
C ARG A 151 -14.87 -6.88 14.06
N THR A 152 -14.61 -7.15 15.33
CA THR A 152 -15.50 -7.86 16.25
C THR A 152 -15.96 -6.97 17.41
N VAL A 153 -15.89 -5.66 17.24
CA VAL A 153 -16.30 -4.65 18.22
C VAL A 153 -16.96 -3.49 17.49
N ASN A 154 -17.88 -2.77 18.13
CA ASN A 154 -18.40 -1.50 17.62
C ASN A 154 -17.36 -0.40 17.79
N ILE A 155 -17.28 0.51 16.82
CA ILE A 155 -16.39 1.67 16.88
C ILE A 155 -17.18 2.93 16.57
N SER A 156 -16.67 4.04 17.09
CA SER A 156 -17.18 5.37 16.87
C SER A 156 -16.00 6.34 16.76
N LYS A 157 -16.01 7.26 15.79
CA LYS A 157 -14.95 8.27 15.60
C LYS A 157 -15.51 9.64 15.91
N ARG A 158 -14.69 10.49 16.54
CA ARG A 158 -15.03 11.91 16.69
C ARG A 158 -14.57 12.62 15.45
N GLU A 159 -15.47 13.34 14.81
CA GLU A 159 -15.19 14.02 13.56
C GLU A 159 -15.00 15.51 13.81
N TRP A 160 -13.85 16.05 13.37
CA TRP A 160 -13.56 17.47 13.54
C TRP A 160 -14.55 18.34 12.75
N VAL A 161 -14.98 17.87 11.57
CA VAL A 161 -15.99 18.53 10.74
C VAL A 161 -17.36 18.58 11.41
N LEU A 162 -17.59 17.69 12.39
CA LEU A 162 -18.79 17.67 13.22
C LEU A 162 -18.57 18.37 14.57
N ASN A 163 -17.63 19.32 14.65
CA ASN A 163 -17.28 20.03 15.91
C ASN A 163 -16.93 19.09 17.07
N GLY A 164 -16.39 17.90 16.77
CA GLY A 164 -16.03 16.89 17.77
C GLY A 164 -17.18 15.97 18.19
N ASP A 165 -18.35 16.08 17.55
CA ASP A 165 -19.41 15.06 17.68
C ASP A 165 -18.96 13.71 17.12
N THR A 166 -19.61 12.66 17.61
CA THR A 166 -19.25 11.28 17.32
C THR A 166 -20.10 10.71 16.18
N VAL A 167 -19.44 10.06 15.23
CA VAL A 167 -20.08 9.18 14.23
C VAL A 167 -19.95 7.74 14.69
N ASP A 168 -21.09 7.05 14.78
CA ASP A 168 -21.14 5.61 14.97
C ASP A 168 -21.00 4.92 13.61
N TYR A 169 -20.08 3.96 13.51
CA TYR A 169 -19.96 3.12 12.31
C TYR A 169 -20.92 1.93 12.36
N GLU A 170 -20.97 1.18 11.24
CA GLU A 170 -21.82 -0.01 11.10
C GLU A 170 -21.72 -0.95 12.31
N ILE A 171 -22.83 -1.46 12.80
CA ILE A 171 -22.81 -2.33 13.98
C ILE A 171 -22.11 -3.63 13.61
N GLU A 172 -21.25 -4.14 14.49
CA GLU A 172 -20.44 -5.33 14.26
C GLU A 172 -21.24 -6.52 13.70
N SER A 173 -22.43 -6.77 14.24
CA SER A 173 -23.30 -7.87 13.83
C SER A 173 -23.92 -7.73 12.44
N GLU A 174 -23.84 -6.54 11.83
CA GLU A 174 -24.40 -6.22 10.53
C GLU A 174 -23.34 -6.02 9.44
N ILE A 175 -22.05 -5.88 9.81
CA ILE A 175 -20.95 -5.62 8.87
C ILE A 175 -20.96 -6.55 7.66
N GLU A 176 -21.00 -7.86 7.89
CA GLU A 176 -20.93 -8.84 6.80
C GLU A 176 -22.11 -8.71 5.84
N LYS A 177 -23.30 -8.41 6.38
CA LYS A 177 -24.52 -8.25 5.58
C LYS A 177 -24.49 -6.96 4.78
N THR A 178 -24.06 -5.85 5.38
CA THR A 178 -23.92 -4.56 4.71
C THR A 178 -22.86 -4.65 3.63
N LEU A 179 -21.71 -5.27 3.92
CA LEU A 179 -20.65 -5.50 2.92
C LEU A 179 -21.16 -6.36 1.75
N ALA A 180 -21.88 -7.45 2.02
CA ALA A 180 -22.45 -8.27 0.96
C ALA A 180 -23.49 -7.47 0.13
N TYR A 181 -24.32 -6.65 0.79
CA TYR A 181 -25.31 -5.81 0.12
C TYR A 181 -24.66 -4.75 -0.79
N ASP A 182 -23.66 -4.03 -0.30
CA ASP A 182 -22.97 -2.97 -1.03
C ASP A 182 -22.26 -3.52 -2.27
N PHE A 183 -21.59 -4.65 -2.13
CA PHE A 183 -20.91 -5.29 -3.26
C PHE A 183 -21.91 -5.88 -4.26
N ALA A 184 -23.09 -6.36 -3.81
CA ALA A 184 -24.15 -6.83 -4.69
C ALA A 184 -24.89 -5.70 -5.44
N GLN A 185 -25.10 -4.54 -4.82
CA GLN A 185 -25.77 -3.38 -5.45
C GLN A 185 -24.90 -2.73 -6.54
N ASN A 186 -23.58 -2.85 -6.44
CA ASN A 186 -22.63 -2.27 -7.39
C ASN A 186 -22.52 -3.05 -8.72
N ASP A 187 -23.39 -4.02 -9.00
CA ASP A 187 -23.27 -4.96 -10.13
C ASP A 187 -23.15 -4.30 -11.53
N VAL A 188 -23.78 -3.14 -11.74
CA VAL A 188 -23.66 -2.37 -13.00
C VAL A 188 -22.26 -1.75 -13.16
N ILE A 189 -21.64 -1.33 -12.06
CA ILE A 189 -20.28 -0.77 -12.02
C ILE A 189 -19.25 -1.92 -12.02
N ASN A 190 -19.52 -3.01 -11.30
CA ASN A 190 -18.71 -4.22 -11.22
C ASN A 190 -18.57 -4.91 -12.58
N GLY A 191 -19.61 -4.88 -13.44
CA GLY A 191 -19.53 -5.38 -14.81
C GLY A 191 -18.59 -4.58 -15.73
N VAL A 192 -18.33 -3.30 -15.43
CA VAL A 192 -17.36 -2.46 -16.14
C VAL A 192 -15.95 -2.65 -15.59
N ILE A 193 -15.86 -2.86 -14.27
CA ILE A 193 -14.65 -2.99 -13.48
C ILE A 193 -13.99 -4.38 -13.60
N ASN A 194 -14.77 -5.47 -13.62
CA ASN A 194 -14.28 -6.85 -13.67
C ASN A 194 -13.83 -7.28 -15.07
N LYS A 195 -13.52 -6.33 -15.97
CA LYS A 195 -12.97 -6.66 -17.28
C LYS A 195 -11.50 -7.08 -17.13
N PRO A 196 -11.10 -8.25 -17.65
CA PRO A 196 -9.74 -8.77 -17.49
C PRO A 196 -8.64 -7.96 -18.21
N ASP A 197 -8.98 -6.85 -18.87
CA ASP A 197 -8.14 -6.14 -19.83
C ASP A 197 -8.04 -4.63 -19.58
N VAL A 198 -8.43 -4.15 -18.39
CA VAL A 198 -8.33 -2.73 -18.04
C VAL A 198 -7.07 -2.55 -17.20
N GLY A 199 -6.03 -1.97 -17.81
CA GLY A 199 -4.69 -1.85 -17.24
C GLY A 199 -4.59 -1.09 -15.91
N ILE A 200 -3.35 -0.80 -15.51
CA ILE A 200 -2.88 -0.23 -14.23
C ILE A 200 -3.86 0.75 -13.54
N ASN A 201 -4.55 1.62 -14.30
CA ASN A 201 -5.54 2.58 -13.78
C ASN A 201 -6.71 1.95 -13.02
N VAL A 202 -7.17 0.74 -13.40
CA VAL A 202 -8.24 0.06 -12.66
C VAL A 202 -7.70 -0.55 -11.38
N GLY A 203 -6.53 -1.21 -11.42
CA GLY A 203 -5.86 -1.70 -10.20
C GLY A 203 -5.64 -0.59 -9.17
N ILE A 204 -5.21 0.59 -9.63
CA ILE A 204 -5.05 1.77 -8.78
C ILE A 204 -6.36 2.19 -8.14
N LYS A 205 -7.45 2.35 -8.90
CA LYS A 205 -8.73 2.76 -8.34
C LYS A 205 -9.22 1.79 -7.26
N HIS A 206 -8.96 0.48 -7.41
CA HIS A 206 -9.38 -0.51 -6.42
C HIS A 206 -8.52 -0.50 -5.17
N VAL A 207 -7.21 -0.34 -5.33
CA VAL A 207 -6.29 -0.22 -4.19
C VAL A 207 -6.55 1.09 -3.44
N ASP A 208 -6.80 2.16 -4.17
CA ASP A 208 -7.31 3.44 -3.65
C ASP A 208 -8.64 3.27 -2.93
N ASP A 209 -9.61 2.54 -3.49
CA ASP A 209 -10.87 2.21 -2.81
C ASP A 209 -10.65 1.35 -1.54
N VAL A 210 -9.53 0.65 -1.38
CA VAL A 210 -9.22 -0.13 -0.17
C VAL A 210 -8.44 0.68 0.86
N ILE A 211 -7.63 1.63 0.41
CA ILE A 211 -6.82 2.52 1.26
C ILE A 211 -7.63 3.75 1.69
N ASN A 212 -8.23 4.47 0.74
CA ASN A 212 -8.91 5.75 0.97
C ASN A 212 -10.39 5.63 1.31
N ARG A 213 -11.06 4.50 1.00
CA ARG A 213 -12.34 4.21 1.69
C ARG A 213 -12.09 3.69 3.10
N GLN A 214 -11.00 4.11 3.77
CA GLN A 214 -10.84 4.06 5.23
C GLN A 214 -11.60 5.18 5.97
N ASP A 215 -12.17 6.18 5.27
CA ASP A 215 -13.02 7.22 5.89
C ASP A 215 -14.52 7.28 5.48
N ASP A 216 -14.94 6.86 4.28
CA ASP A 216 -16.37 6.84 3.90
C ASP A 216 -17.10 5.50 4.12
N VAL A 217 -18.07 5.48 5.07
CA VAL A 217 -19.19 4.54 5.33
C VAL A 217 -18.87 3.04 5.50
N ILE A 218 -17.96 2.47 4.70
CA ILE A 218 -17.46 1.08 4.76
C ILE A 218 -16.44 0.91 5.91
N ASN A 219 -16.17 1.99 6.65
CA ASN A 219 -15.15 2.10 7.72
C ASN A 219 -15.55 1.65 9.08
N GLY A 220 -16.49 0.73 9.09
CA GLY A 220 -16.69 -0.17 10.17
C GLY A 220 -16.20 -1.59 9.88
N VAL A 221 -15.69 -1.92 8.69
CA VAL A 221 -15.58 -3.35 8.35
C VAL A 221 -14.34 -3.99 8.97
N ILE A 222 -13.19 -3.30 8.96
CA ILE A 222 -11.91 -3.87 9.38
C ILE A 222 -11.49 -3.28 10.73
N LYS A 223 -10.71 -4.02 11.52
CA LYS A 223 -10.20 -3.48 12.80
C LYS A 223 -9.30 -2.29 12.48
N PHE A 224 -9.55 -1.16 13.14
CA PHE A 224 -8.66 -0.02 13.11
C PHE A 224 -7.85 0.04 14.41
N THR A 225 -6.56 0.33 14.30
CA THR A 225 -5.69 0.76 15.39
C THR A 225 -6.15 2.13 15.94
N GLU A 226 -5.70 2.53 17.13
CA GLU A 226 -5.90 3.92 17.62
C GLU A 226 -5.26 4.99 16.71
N ARG A 227 -4.35 4.58 15.84
CA ARG A 227 -3.61 5.44 14.92
C ARG A 227 -4.44 5.78 13.67
N GLU A 228 -5.04 4.79 13.01
CA GLU A 228 -5.98 5.01 11.89
C GLU A 228 -7.22 5.81 12.33
N ARG A 229 -7.56 5.78 13.62
CA ARG A 229 -8.66 6.58 14.20
C ARG A 229 -8.33 8.06 14.42
N ASN A 230 -7.05 8.45 14.38
CA ASN A 230 -6.58 9.79 14.73
C ASN A 230 -5.80 10.50 13.60
N SER A 231 -5.77 9.96 12.37
CA SER A 231 -5.28 10.74 11.23
C SER A 231 -6.19 11.97 11.01
N PRO A 232 -5.61 13.18 10.87
CA PRO A 232 -6.33 14.45 10.83
C PRO A 232 -7.22 14.64 9.61
#